data_AF-A0A357TH22-F1
#
_entry.id   AF-A0A357TH22-F1
#
_cell.length_a   1.000
_cell.length_b   1.000
_cell.length_c   1.000
_cell.angle_alpha   90.00
_cell.angle_beta   90.00
_cell.angle_gamma   90.00
#
_symmetry.space_group_name_H-M   'P 1'
#
loop_
_entity.id
_entity.type
_entity.pdbx_description
1 polymer ?
#
loop_
_entity_poly.entity_id
_entity_poly.type
_entity_poly.pdbx_seq_one_letter_code
_entity_poly.pdbx_strand_id
1 'polypeptide(L)' 'MHISLTPELEKVVRKKIKSGLYNNASEVIREALRNSLKHEAENEWLKREAALGFAQLEAGETVRVRSKKAFMNLARGDS' A
#
# COMPACT_ATOMS: atom_id res chain seq x y z
N MET A 1 10.61 24.97 7.46
CA MET A 1 9.14 24.70 7.43
C MET A 1 8.70 24.40 8.86
N HIS A 2 7.65 25.06 9.35
CA HIS A 2 7.06 24.78 10.66
C HIS A 2 5.77 23.98 10.44
N ILE A 3 5.66 22.82 11.08
CA ILE A 3 4.49 21.93 10.99
C ILE A 3 3.92 21.81 12.39
N SER A 4 2.66 22.20 12.56
CA SER A 4 1.95 21.99 13.81
C SER A 4 1.34 20.60 13.83
N LEU A 5 1.60 19.86 14.89
CA LEU A 5 1.01 18.55 15.14
C LEU A 5 -0.07 18.67 16.21
N THR A 6 -1.04 17.77 16.18
CA THR A 6 -1.94 17.60 17.32
C THR A 6 -1.14 17.05 18.52
N PRO A 7 -1.59 17.29 19.77
CA PRO A 7 -0.87 16.80 20.95
C PRO A 7 -0.61 15.29 20.94
N GLU A 8 -1.55 14.50 20.41
CA GLU A 8 -1.39 13.05 20.31
C GLU A 8 -0.31 12.65 19.30
N LEU A 9 -0.27 13.30 18.14
CA LEU A 9 0.79 13.05 17.15
C LEU A 9 2.16 13.47 17.67
N GLU A 10 2.24 14.58 18.41
CA GLU A 10 3.49 15.00 19.04
C GLU A 10 3.98 13.97 20.06
N LYS A 11 3.08 13.39 20.87
CA LYS A 11 3.40 12.32 21.82
C LYS A 11 3.96 11.10 21.11
N VAL A 12 3.38 10.70 19.97
CA VAL A 12 3.87 9.57 19.15
C VAL A 12 5.27 9.87 18.59
N VAL A 13 5.49 11.06 18.03
CA VAL A 13 6.81 11.48 17.51
C VAL A 13 7.86 11.47 18.63
N ARG A 14 7.53 12.03 19.81
CA ARG A 14 8.42 12.02 20.98
C ARG A 14 8.75 10.61 21.44
N LYS A 15 7.79 9.68 21.43
CA LYS A 15 8.02 8.27 21.79
C LYS A 15 8.97 7.58 20.81
N LYS A 16 8.82 7.82 19.51
CA LYS A 16 9.71 7.27 18.46
C LYS A 16 11.14 7.80 18.55
N ILE A 17 11.33 9.07 18.91
CA ILE A 17 12.66 9.63 19.15
C ILE A 17 13.27 9.02 20.42
N LYS A 18 12.49 8.96 21.51
CA LYS A 18 12.94 8.38 22.79
C LYS A 18 13.34 6.90 22.69
N SER A 19 12.83 6.15 21.72
CA SER A 19 13.24 4.77 21.50
C SER A 19 14.62 4.63 20.85
N GLY A 20 15.25 5.73 20.42
CA GLY A 20 16.54 5.73 19.74
C GLY A 20 16.48 5.32 18.26
N LEU A 21 15.28 5.09 17.72
CA LEU A 21 15.09 4.74 16.30
C LEU A 21 15.26 5.95 15.36
N TYR A 22 15.10 7.16 15.88
CA TYR A 22 15.15 8.40 15.12
C TYR A 22 15.87 9.49 15.92
N ASN A 23 16.63 10.34 15.24
CA ASN A 23 17.37 11.43 15.87
C ASN A 23 16.50 12.67 16.11
N ASN A 24 15.50 12.89 15.26
CA ASN A 24 14.68 14.11 15.29
C ASN A 24 13.28 13.89 14.68
N ALA A 25 12.39 14.85 14.92
CA ALA A 25 11.01 14.82 14.44
C ALA A 25 10.91 14.82 12.90
N SER A 26 11.81 15.54 12.23
CA SER A 26 11.81 15.65 10.77
C SER A 26 12.07 14.29 10.10
N GLU A 27 12.88 13.41 10.69
CA GLU A 27 13.07 12.04 10.21
C GLU A 27 11.79 11.22 10.31
N VAL A 28 11.13 11.26 11.47
CA VAL A 28 9.86 10.55 11.70
C VAL A 28 8.80 10.99 10.68
N ILE A 29 8.67 12.30 10.48
CA ILE A 29 7.69 12.87 9.56
C ILE A 29 8.03 12.49 8.11
N ARG A 30 9.31 12.55 7.71
CA ARG A 30 9.72 12.15 6.35
C ARG A 30 9.42 10.67 6.07
N GLU A 31 9.68 9.78 7.04
CA GLU A 31 9.35 8.36 6.85
C GLU A 31 7.83 8.14 6.77
N ALA A 32 7.05 8.78 7.65
CA ALA A 32 5.60 8.69 7.60
C ALA A 32 5.03 9.16 6.26
N LEU A 33 5.54 10.28 5.72
CA LEU A 33 5.14 10.79 4.41
C LEU A 33 5.54 9.85 3.27
N ARG A 34 6.74 9.27 3.31
CA ARG A 34 7.17 8.28 2.30
C ARG A 34 6.25 7.06 2.31
N ASN A 35 5.87 6.56 3.49
CA ASN A 35 4.94 5.44 3.60
C ASN A 35 3.55 5.83 3.10
N SER A 36 3.04 7.03 3.40
CA SER A 36 1.76 7.52 2.86
C SER A 36 1.77 7.54 1.34
N LEU A 37 2.79 8.15 0.74
CA LEU A 37 2.92 8.24 -0.71
C LEU A 37 3.03 6.86 -1.37
N LYS A 38 3.72 5.92 -0.73
CA LYS A 38 3.81 4.53 -1.20
C LYS A 38 2.43 3.86 -1.19
N HIS A 39 1.69 3.99 -0.10
CA HIS A 39 0.32 3.43 0.01
C HIS A 39 -0.65 4.07 -0.98
N GLU A 40 -0.55 5.38 -1.21
CA GLU A 40 -1.34 6.08 -2.22
C GLU A 40 -1.04 5.52 -3.62
N ALA A 41 0.23 5.35 -3.98
CA ALA A 41 0.62 4.77 -5.26
C ALA A 41 0.14 3.31 -5.43
N GLU A 42 0.26 2.49 -4.38
CA GLU A 42 -0.26 1.11 -4.37
C GLU A 42 -1.78 1.08 -4.57
N ASN A 43 -2.52 1.96 -3.90
CA ASN A 43 -3.97 2.05 -4.02
C ASN A 43 -4.40 2.50 -5.43
N GLU A 44 -3.71 3.50 -6.00
CA GLU A 44 -4.01 3.95 -7.37
C GLU A 44 -3.71 2.85 -8.40
N TRP A 45 -2.63 2.09 -8.20
CA TRP A 45 -2.36 0.92 -9.02
C TRP A 45 -3.47 -0.13 -8.88
N LEU A 46 -3.86 -0.50 -7.66
CA LEU A 46 -4.93 -1.48 -7.43
C LEU A 46 -6.26 -1.06 -8.05
N LYS A 47 -6.63 0.22 -7.95
CA LYS A 47 -7.85 0.75 -8.59
C LYS A 47 -7.80 0.59 -10.11
N ARG A 48 -6.64 0.88 -10.72
CA ARG A 48 -6.44 0.71 -12.17
C ARG A 48 -6.57 -0.75 -12.58
N GLU A 49 -5.86 -1.65 -11.90
CA GLU A 49 -5.91 -3.09 -12.23
C GLU A 49 -7.31 -3.67 -12.03
N ALA A 50 -8.02 -3.25 -10.97
CA ALA A 50 -9.41 -3.63 -10.75
C ALA A 50 -10.32 -3.16 -11.90
N ALA A 51 -10.19 -1.90 -12.33
CA ALA A 51 -10.97 -1.37 -13.45
C ALA A 51 -10.72 -2.15 -14.75
N LEU A 52 -9.46 -2.50 -15.04
CA LEU A 52 -9.11 -3.36 -16.17
C LEU A 52 -9.74 -4.75 -16.03
N GLY A 53 -9.62 -5.38 -14.86
CA GLY A 53 -10.21 -6.69 -14.60
C GLY A 53 -11.73 -6.71 -14.77
N PHE A 54 -12.44 -5.67 -14.31
CA PHE A 54 -13.89 -5.56 -14.53
C PHE A 54 -14.24 -5.40 -16.01
N ALA A 55 -13.50 -4.59 -16.77
CA ALA A 55 -13.71 -4.47 -18.20
C ALA A 55 -13.48 -5.79 -18.94
N GLN A 56 -12.46 -6.58 -18.55
CA GLN A 56 -12.21 -7.92 -19.08
C GLN A 56 -13.35 -8.89 -18.77
N LEU A 57 -13.87 -8.87 -17.54
CA LEU A 57 -15.03 -9.67 -17.14
C LEU A 57 -16.25 -9.34 -17.99
N GLU A 58 -16.55 -8.05 -18.20
CA GLU A 58 -17.67 -7.58 -19.03
C GLU A 58 -17.50 -7.97 -20.51
N ALA A 59 -16.27 -7.92 -21.03
CA ALA A 59 -15.93 -8.37 -22.38
C ALA A 59 -15.93 -9.90 -22.55
N GLY A 60 -16.07 -10.65 -21.46
CA GLY A 60 -16.04 -12.12 -21.47
C GLY A 60 -14.63 -12.71 -21.58
N GLU A 61 -13.58 -11.92 -21.38
CA GLU A 61 -12.17 -12.33 -21.36
C GLU A 61 -11.84 -13.11 -20.07
N THR A 62 -12.50 -14.25 -19.89
CA THR A 62 -12.46 -15.03 -18.65
C THR A 62 -12.11 -16.49 -18.91
N VAL A 63 -11.44 -17.12 -17.94
CA VAL A 63 -11.14 -18.55 -17.97
C VAL A 63 -11.88 -19.23 -16.84
N ARG A 64 -12.72 -20.22 -17.17
CA ARG A 64 -13.42 -21.00 -16.15
C ARG A 64 -12.47 -21.99 -15.49
N VAL A 65 -12.25 -21.80 -14.18
CA VAL A 65 -11.40 -22.69 -13.40
C VAL A 65 -12.27 -23.59 -12.50
N ARG A 66 -12.02 -24.91 -12.52
CA ARG A 66 -12.85 -25.91 -11.82
C ARG A 66 -12.21 -26.48 -10.54
N SER A 67 -10.99 -26.09 -10.22
CA SER A 67 -10.32 -26.51 -8.99
C SER A 67 -9.33 -25.45 -8.51
N LYS A 68 -9.08 -25.43 -7.18
CA LYS A 68 -8.07 -24.57 -6.57
C LYS A 68 -6.67 -24.84 -7.15
N LYS A 69 -6.32 -26.11 -7.42
CA LYS A 69 -5.03 -26.48 -8.02
C LYS A 69 -4.86 -25.86 -9.41
N ALA A 70 -5.89 -25.96 -10.27
CA ALA A 70 -5.85 -25.35 -11.60
C ALA A 70 -5.75 -23.82 -11.54
N PHE A 71 -6.43 -23.19 -10.58
CA PHE A 71 -6.34 -21.74 -10.38
C PHE A 71 -4.93 -21.32 -9.97
N MET A 72 -4.33 -22.00 -8.99
CA MET A 72 -2.99 -21.67 -8.51
C MET A 72 -1.92 -21.85 -9.60
N ASN A 73 -2.05 -22.86 -10.46
CA ASN A 73 -1.14 -23.05 -11.60
C ASN A 73 -1.25 -21.89 -12.60
N LEU A 74 -2.48 -21.48 -12.94
CA LEU A 74 -2.72 -20.37 -13.87
C LEU A 74 -2.19 -19.03 -13.31
N ALA A 75 -2.45 -18.77 -12.03
CA ALA A 75 -2.11 -17.49 -11.39
C ALA A 75 -0.61 -17.30 -11.13
N ARG A 76 0.17 -18.38 -11.01
CA ARG A 76 1.61 -18.31 -10.72
C ARG A 76 2.50 -18.24 -11.96
N GLY A 77 1.92 -18.38 -13.17
CA GLY A 77 2.69 -18.30 -14.40
C GLY A 77 3.64 -19.46 -14.65
N ASP A 78 3.49 -20.59 -13.94
CA ASP A 78 4.24 -21.81 -14.23
C ASP A 78 3.70 -22.43 -15.52
N SER A 79 4.30 -22.03 -16.65
CA SER A 79 4.28 -22.78 -17.91
C SER A 79 5.60 -23.52 -18.08
#